data_AF-A0A0C3EGF6-F1
#
_entry.id   AF-A0A0C3EGF6-F1
#
_cell.length_a   1.000
_cell.length_b   1.000
_cell.length_c   1.000
_cell.angle_alpha   90.00
_cell.angle_beta   90.00
_cell.angle_gamma   90.00
#
_symmetry.space_group_name_H-M   'P 1'
#
loop_
_entity.id
_entity.type
_entity.pdbx_description
1 polymer ?
#
loop_
_entity_poly.entity_id
_entity_poly.type
_entity_poly.pdbx_seq_one_letter_code
_entity_poly.pdbx_strand_id
1 'polypeptide(L)' 'ELFPHIQLKPSKGISLATARRLLKWKGFQFQNYKKSLYYDSHECPDVIADHQQHFLPEMVKYEE' A
#
# COMPACT_ATOMS: atom_id res chain seq x y z
N GLU A 1 1.45 15.88 2.27
CA GLU A 1 2.85 16.14 1.89
C GLU A 1 3.79 15.78 3.04
N LEU A 2 4.94 15.13 2.79
CA LEU A 2 5.83 14.57 3.84
C LEU A 2 6.77 15.62 4.48
N PHE A 3 7.24 16.59 3.68
CA PHE A 3 8.26 17.56 4.10
C PHE A 3 7.84 18.52 5.22
N PRO A 4 6.60 19.05 5.25
CA PRO A 4 6.15 19.96 6.31
C PRO A 4 6.18 19.33 7.70
N HIS A 5 5.84 18.04 7.80
CA HIS A 5 5.83 17.31 9.07
C HIS A 5 7.22 16.96 9.60
N ILE A 6 8.26 17.01 8.76
CA ILE A 6 9.65 16.71 9.13
C ILE A 6 10.44 18.02 9.36
N GLN A 7 9.79 19.19 9.28
CA GLN A 7 10.42 20.51 9.45
C GLN A 7 11.63 20.73 8.52
N LEU A 8 11.67 20.01 7.39
CA LEU A 8 12.72 20.15 6.38
C LEU A 8 12.31 21.27 5.42
N LYS A 9 13.08 22.37 5.41
CA LYS A 9 12.92 23.42 4.40
C LYS A 9 13.40 22.88 3.04
N PRO A 10 12.63 23.02 1.95
CA PRO A 10 13.03 22.59 0.62
C PRO A 10 14.06 23.57 0.05
N SER A 11 15.31 23.50 0.50
CA SER A 11 16.40 24.35 -0.03
C SER A 11 17.49 23.52 -0.70
N LYS A 12 17.84 22.36 -0.14
CA LYS A 12 18.75 21.36 -0.71
C LYS A 12 18.16 19.98 -0.46
N GLY A 13 18.26 19.09 -1.45
CA GLY A 13 17.83 17.70 -1.29
C GLY A 13 18.54 17.05 -0.10
N ILE A 14 17.82 16.18 0.61
CA ILE A 14 18.43 15.36 1.66
C ILE A 14 19.29 14.26 1.03
N SER A 15 20.38 13.89 1.71
CA SER A 15 21.18 12.74 1.26
C SER A 15 20.34 11.47 1.32
N LEU A 16 20.66 10.51 0.43
CA LEU A 16 19.98 9.23 0.35
C LEU A 16 20.03 8.47 1.69
N ALA A 17 21.13 8.58 2.43
CA ALA A 17 21.27 8.00 3.76
C ALA A 17 20.28 8.59 4.77
N THR A 18 20.10 9.92 4.75
CA THR A 18 19.15 10.63 5.63
C THR A 18 17.71 10.24 5.29
N ALA A 19 17.38 10.17 4.00
CA ALA A 19 16.07 9.71 3.53
C ALA A 19 15.76 8.28 4.00
N ARG A 20 16.71 7.35 3.85
CA ARG A 20 16.55 5.96 4.32
C ARG A 20 16.31 5.88 5.83
N ARG A 21 17.02 6.67 6.63
CA ARG A 21 16.85 6.69 8.09
C ARG A 21 15.47 7.21 8.48
N LEU A 22 15.00 8.28 7.84
CA LEU A 22 13.67 8.85 8.09
C LEU A 22 12.55 7.86 7.72
N LEU A 23 12.67 7.22 6.55
CA LEU A 23 11.70 6.21 6.12
C LEU A 23 11.62 5.04 7.11
N LYS A 24 12.78 4.52 7.55
CA LYS A 24 12.82 3.48 8.59
C LYS A 24 12.18 3.93 9.91
N TRP A 25 12.48 5.14 10.38
CA TRP A 25 11.91 5.67 11.62
C TRP A 25 10.38 5.84 11.53
N LYS A 26 9.87 6.18 10.36
CA LYS A 26 8.42 6.27 10.08
C LYS A 26 7.75 4.91 9.88
N GLY A 27 8.48 3.80 10.00
CA GLY A 27 7.93 2.45 9.83
C GLY A 27 7.82 1.97 8.39
N PHE A 28 8.40 2.70 7.42
CA PHE A 28 8.46 2.23 6.05
C PHE A 28 9.49 1.10 5.94
N GLN A 29 8.99 -0.08 5.59
CA GLN A 29 9.81 -1.24 5.23
C GLN A 29 10.17 -1.11 3.75
N PHE A 30 11.47 -1.25 3.43
CA PHE A 30 11.90 -1.36 2.04
C PHE A 30 11.47 -2.74 1.52
N GLN A 31 10.34 -2.81 0.82
CA GLN A 31 9.94 -4.01 0.10
C GLN A 31 10.61 -3.99 -1.27
N ASN A 32 11.31 -5.08 -1.62
CA ASN A 32 11.79 -5.30 -2.98
C ASN A 32 10.57 -5.54 -3.87
N TYR A 33 9.99 -4.46 -4.42
CA TYR A 33 8.91 -4.57 -5.39
C TYR A 33 9.47 -5.19 -6.67
N LYS A 34 9.23 -6.48 -6.88
CA LYS A 34 9.52 -7.14 -8.14
C LYS A 34 8.43 -6.72 -9.12
N LYS A 35 8.76 -5.84 -10.08
CA LYS A 35 7.85 -5.31 -11.12
C LYS A 35 7.14 -6.36 -11.98
N SER A 36 7.45 -7.65 -11.82
CA SER A 36 6.81 -8.78 -12.50
C SER A 36 6.04 -9.72 -11.59
N LEU A 37 5.93 -9.41 -10.29
CA LEU A 37 5.05 -10.14 -9.39
C LEU A 37 3.70 -9.43 -9.42
N TYR A 38 2.85 -9.88 -10.35
CA TYR A 38 1.43 -9.51 -10.35
C TYR A 38 0.84 -10.10 -9.08
N TYR A 39 0.67 -9.26 -8.05
CA TYR A 39 -0.22 -9.59 -6.95
C TYR A 39 -1.63 -9.40 -7.48
N ASP A 40 -2.34 -10.50 -7.66
CA ASP A 40 -3.76 -10.39 -7.95
C ASP A 40 -4.42 -9.71 -6.74
N SER A 41 -5.13 -8.62 -6.99
CA SER A 41 -5.80 -7.87 -5.91
C SER A 41 -6.88 -8.72 -5.22
N HIS A 42 -7.26 -9.83 -5.87
CA HIS A 42 -8.13 -10.89 -5.35
C HIS A 42 -7.47 -11.77 -4.27
N GLU A 43 -6.16 -11.67 -4.01
CA GLU A 43 -5.51 -12.35 -2.89
C GLU A 43 -5.56 -11.54 -1.58
N CYS A 44 -6.07 -10.31 -1.61
CA CYS A 44 -6.25 -9.51 -0.41
C CYS A 44 -7.35 -10.13 0.47
N PRO A 45 -7.10 -10.43 1.76
CA PRO A 45 -8.06 -11.11 2.62
C PRO A 45 -9.39 -10.36 2.75
N ASP A 46 -9.36 -9.03 2.71
CA ASP A 46 -10.57 -8.21 2.75
C ASP A 46 -11.43 -8.37 1.48
N VAL A 47 -10.79 -8.46 0.32
CA VAL A 47 -11.46 -8.67 -0.98
C VAL A 47 -12.04 -10.07 -1.06
N ILE A 48 -11.32 -11.08 -0.55
CA ILE A 48 -11.83 -12.46 -0.48
C ILE A 48 -13.05 -12.53 0.44
N ALA A 49 -12.98 -11.88 1.61
CA ALA A 49 -14.08 -11.87 2.57
C ALA A 49 -15.33 -11.20 1.98
N ASP A 50 -15.19 -10.03 1.37
CA ASP A 50 -16.28 -9.32 0.71
C ASP A 50 -16.89 -10.15 -0.44
N HIS A 51 -16.04 -10.74 -1.28
CA HIS A 51 -16.49 -11.57 -2.40
C HIS A 51 -17.30 -12.79 -1.92
N GLN A 52 -16.85 -13.49 -0.88
CA GLN A 52 -17.52 -14.68 -0.35
C GLN A 52 -18.79 -14.36 0.46
N GLN A 53 -18.77 -13.30 1.26
CA GLN A 53 -19.84 -13.02 2.23
C GLN A 53 -20.94 -12.13 1.66
N HIS A 54 -20.61 -11.27 0.68
CA HIS A 54 -21.53 -10.26 0.17
C HIS A 54 -21.81 -10.46 -1.32
N PHE A 55 -20.76 -10.46 -2.15
CA PHE A 55 -20.92 -10.46 -3.60
C PHE A 55 -21.60 -11.74 -4.14
N LEU A 56 -21.05 -12.92 -3.84
CA LEU A 56 -21.60 -14.18 -4.35
C LEU A 56 -23.05 -14.44 -3.89
N PRO A 57 -23.40 -14.27 -2.60
CA PRO A 57 -24.79 -14.43 -2.16
C PRO A 57 -25.77 -13.45 -2.79
N GLU A 58 -25.32 -12.25 -3.16
CA GLU A 58 -26.17 -11.29 -3.88
C GLU A 58 -26.37 -11.67 -5.33
N MET A 59 -25.32 -12.12 -6.03
CA MET A 59 -25.43 -12.54 -7.43
C MET A 59 -26.38 -13.73 -7.63
N VAL A 60 -26.41 -14.67 -6.69
CA VAL A 60 -27.36 -15.80 -6.71
C VAL A 60 -28.82 -15.33 -6.73
N LYS A 61 -29.14 -14.17 -6.14
CA LYS A 61 -30.51 -13.62 -6.14
C LYS A 61 -30.97 -13.10 -7.50
N TYR A 62 -30.03 -12.88 -8.43
CA TYR A 62 -30.30 -12.35 -9.76
C TYR A 62 -30.19 -13.41 -10.86
N GLU A 63 -29.91 -14.68 -10.50
CA GLU A 63 -29.87 -15.81 -11.44
C GLU A 63 -31.25 -16.44 -11.72
N GLU A 64 -32.35 -15.81 -11.27
CA GLU A 64 -33.75 -16.20 -11.56
C GLU A 64 -34.31 -15.58 -12.86
#